data_AF-A0A2T2VGX9-F1
#
_entry.id   AF-A0A2T2VGX9-F1
#
_cell.length_a   1.000
_cell.length_b   1.000
_cell.length_c   1.000
_cell.angle_alpha   90.00
_cell.angle_beta   90.00
_cell.angle_gamma   90.00
#
_symmetry.space_group_name_H-M   'P 1'
#
loop_
_entity.id
_entity.type
_entity.pdbx_description
1 polymer ?
#
loop_
_entity_poly.entity_id
_entity_poly.type
_entity_poly.pdbx_seq_one_letter_code
_entity_poly.pdbx_strand_id
1 'polypeptide(L)'
;MPTYTYPILQNKYYSAASVFKPENLLREARRQLNIQECPVPDVCVLDPDGDLANYLLQQNLAKKNECWACYHSTLYSFALHGREVGIIPCIVGASYAVLVAEQLFVSGCSFLISVTSAGILHPPDESKRFALITEATRDEGTS
;
A
#
# COMPACT_ATOMS: atom_id res chain seq x y z
N MET A 1 30.11 6.39 -29.74
CA MET A 1 29.27 7.56 -29.40
C MET A 1 29.38 7.80 -27.91
N PRO A 2 29.54 9.05 -27.42
CA PRO A 2 29.59 9.30 -25.99
C PRO A 2 28.22 8.95 -25.38
N THR A 3 28.22 8.06 -24.38
CA THR A 3 27.04 7.69 -23.60
C THR A 3 26.66 8.84 -22.69
N TYR A 4 25.79 9.72 -23.18
CA TYR A 4 25.21 10.79 -22.38
C TYR A 4 24.25 10.17 -21.36
N THR A 5 24.66 10.17 -20.08
CA THR A 5 23.77 9.71 -19.01
C THR A 5 22.96 10.91 -18.54
N TYR A 6 21.64 10.85 -18.69
CA TYR A 6 20.75 11.91 -18.22
C TYR A 6 21.01 12.20 -16.73
N PRO A 7 21.13 13.48 -16.30
CA PRO A 7 21.40 13.83 -14.90
C PRO A 7 20.46 13.15 -13.89
N ILE A 8 19.18 12.94 -14.26
CA ILE A 8 18.20 12.27 -13.39
C ILE A 8 18.52 10.78 -13.14
N LEU A 9 19.29 10.15 -14.02
CA LEU A 9 19.76 8.78 -13.88
C LEU A 9 21.11 8.69 -13.16
N GLN A 10 21.78 9.82 -12.92
CA GLN A 10 23.00 9.85 -12.11
C GLN A 10 22.67 9.55 -10.65
N ASN A 11 23.59 8.90 -9.95
CA ASN A 11 23.46 8.52 -8.53
C ASN A 11 22.28 7.58 -8.20
N LYS A 12 21.78 6.82 -9.18
CA LYS A 12 20.81 5.74 -8.95
C LYS A 12 21.54 4.42 -8.69
N TYR A 13 21.78 4.11 -7.42
CA TYR A 13 22.45 2.89 -6.99
C TYR A 13 21.44 1.80 -6.64
N TYR A 14 20.81 1.19 -7.65
CA TYR A 14 19.72 0.23 -7.44
C TYR A 14 20.09 -1.02 -6.63
N SER A 15 21.37 -1.40 -6.60
CA SER A 15 21.86 -2.54 -5.81
C SER A 15 22.29 -2.16 -4.40
N ALA A 16 22.31 -0.88 -4.04
CA ALA A 16 22.66 -0.45 -2.70
C ALA A 16 21.53 -0.78 -1.72
N ALA A 17 21.90 -1.12 -0.48
CA ALA A 17 20.91 -1.31 0.57
C ALA A 17 20.12 -0.01 0.80
N SER A 18 18.81 -0.13 1.00
CA SER A 18 17.97 1.03 1.33
C SER A 18 18.45 1.67 2.64
N VAL A 19 18.65 2.99 2.61
CA VAL A 19 18.89 3.79 3.82
C VAL A 19 17.59 3.97 4.62
N PHE A 20 16.46 3.96 3.92
CA PHE A 20 15.14 3.99 4.54
C PHE A 20 14.80 2.60 5.10
N LYS A 21 14.50 2.55 6.40
CA LYS A 21 14.08 1.35 7.11
C LYS A 21 12.69 1.58 7.75
N PRO A 22 11.63 0.94 7.25
CA PRO A 22 10.28 1.13 7.76
C PRO A 22 10.15 0.80 9.26
N GLU A 23 10.96 -0.12 9.77
CA GLU A 23 11.05 -0.50 11.20
C GLU A 23 11.41 0.70 12.07
N ASN A 24 12.40 1.49 11.63
CA ASN A 24 12.84 2.68 12.37
C ASN A 24 11.72 3.72 12.41
N LEU A 25 11.04 3.94 11.28
CA LEU A 25 9.93 4.88 11.19
C LEU A 25 8.78 4.45 12.11
N LEU A 26 8.36 3.18 12.06
CA LEU A 26 7.25 2.67 12.86
C LEU A 26 7.58 2.62 14.36
N ARG A 27 8.81 2.31 14.74
CA ARG A 27 9.26 2.38 16.14
C ARG A 27 9.08 3.78 16.70
N GLU A 28 9.58 4.80 16.00
CA GLU A 28 9.43 6.19 16.45
C GLU A 28 7.97 6.64 16.41
N ALA A 29 7.20 6.18 15.42
CA ALA A 29 5.79 6.51 15.32
C ALA A 29 4.97 5.96 16.49
N ARG A 30 5.18 4.69 16.87
CA ARG A 30 4.56 4.08 18.06
C ARG A 30 4.89 4.88 19.32
N ARG A 31 6.16 5.24 19.50
CA ARG A 31 6.63 6.01 20.65
C ARG A 31 5.96 7.38 20.75
N GLN A 32 5.81 8.10 19.63
CA GLN A 32 5.23 9.44 19.62
C GLN A 32 3.69 9.44 19.70
N LEU A 33 3.04 8.46 19.07
CA LEU A 33 1.58 8.31 19.07
C LEU A 33 1.06 7.56 20.31
N ASN A 34 1.95 7.07 21.17
CA ASN A 34 1.63 6.22 22.32
C ASN A 34 0.80 4.99 21.94
N ILE A 35 1.19 4.33 20.85
CA ILE A 35 0.54 3.12 20.34
C ILE A 35 1.32 1.90 20.85
N GLN A 36 0.61 0.96 21.47
CA GLN A 36 1.20 -0.30 21.90
C GLN A 36 1.66 -1.13 20.69
N GLU A 37 2.76 -1.85 20.85
CA GLU A 37 3.20 -2.80 19.84
C GLU A 37 2.25 -4.00 19.75
N CYS A 38 1.54 -4.09 18.63
CA CYS A 38 0.70 -5.22 18.26
C CYS A 38 0.68 -5.38 16.72
N PRO A 39 0.42 -6.59 16.20
CA PRO A 39 0.41 -6.83 14.77
C PRO A 39 -0.86 -6.25 14.11
N VAL A 40 -0.74 -5.83 12.85
CA VAL A 40 -1.89 -5.60 11.97
C VAL A 40 -2.43 -6.93 11.42
N PRO A 41 -3.62 -6.96 10.78
CA PRO A 41 -4.11 -8.17 10.12
C PRO A 41 -3.10 -8.74 9.11
N ASP A 42 -3.02 -10.06 9.03
CA ASP A 42 -2.07 -10.79 8.18
C ASP A 42 -2.37 -10.64 6.68
N VAL A 43 -3.61 -10.31 6.34
CA VAL A 43 -4.08 -9.92 5.01
C VAL A 43 -4.54 -8.47 5.05
N CYS A 44 -3.98 -7.65 4.15
CA CYS A 44 -4.37 -6.24 4.00
C CYS A 44 -4.71 -5.90 2.55
N VAL A 45 -5.53 -4.87 2.38
CA VAL A 45 -5.97 -4.31 1.11
C VAL A 45 -5.56 -2.84 1.02
N LEU A 46 -4.88 -2.47 -0.05
CA LEU A 46 -4.80 -1.06 -0.47
C LEU A 46 -6.03 -0.76 -1.31
N ASP A 47 -6.73 0.31 -0.97
CA ASP A 47 -7.90 0.82 -1.68
C ASP A 47 -7.58 2.24 -2.18
N PRO A 48 -6.87 2.39 -3.32
CA PRO A 48 -6.43 3.70 -3.81
C PRO A 48 -7.56 4.70 -3.99
N ASP A 49 -8.74 4.25 -4.43
CA ASP A 49 -9.89 5.12 -4.66
C ASP A 49 -10.61 5.44 -3.33
N GLY A 50 -10.52 4.54 -2.34
CA GLY A 50 -11.09 4.73 -1.00
C GLY A 50 -12.57 4.38 -0.91
N ASP A 51 -13.23 4.08 -2.03
CA ASP A 51 -14.66 3.80 -2.10
C ASP A 51 -15.05 2.53 -1.35
N LEU A 52 -14.20 1.49 -1.35
CA LEU A 52 -14.48 0.25 -0.64
C LEU A 52 -14.40 0.47 0.87
N ALA A 53 -13.38 1.17 1.36
CA ALA A 53 -13.27 1.52 2.78
C ALA A 53 -14.43 2.41 3.22
N ASN A 54 -14.79 3.42 2.40
CA ASN A 54 -15.93 4.29 2.66
C ASN A 54 -17.24 3.50 2.76
N TYR A 55 -17.48 2.57 1.84
CA TYR A 55 -18.63 1.69 1.89
C TYR A 55 -18.65 0.88 3.19
N LEU A 56 -17.55 0.21 3.55
CA LEU A 56 -17.46 -0.61 4.77
C LEU A 56 -17.72 0.21 6.04
N LEU A 57 -17.19 1.43 6.11
CA LEU A 57 -17.39 2.33 7.24
C LEU A 57 -18.84 2.80 7.33
N GLN A 58 -19.46 3.18 6.21
CA GLN A 58 -20.88 3.58 6.18
C GLN A 58 -21.82 2.44 6.60
N GLN A 59 -21.45 1.20 6.30
CA GLN A 59 -22.20 0.01 6.73
C GLN A 59 -21.87 -0.43 8.17
N ASN A 60 -20.98 0.28 8.89
CA ASN A 60 -20.47 -0.11 10.21
C ASN A 60 -19.82 -1.51 10.23
N LEU A 61 -19.24 -1.95 9.10
CA LEU A 61 -18.57 -3.25 8.96
C LEU A 61 -17.06 -3.16 9.23
N ALA A 62 -16.49 -1.96 9.16
CA ALA A 62 -15.09 -1.70 9.46
C ALA A 62 -14.95 -0.79 10.67
N LYS A 63 -13.86 -0.99 11.43
CA LYS A 63 -13.46 -0.14 12.56
C LYS A 63 -12.00 0.28 12.40
N LYS A 64 -11.62 1.41 12.98
CA LYS A 64 -10.21 1.83 12.99
C LYS A 64 -9.36 0.78 13.69
N ASN A 65 -8.24 0.40 13.08
CA ASN A 65 -7.26 -0.49 13.70
C ASN A 65 -6.38 0.29 14.68
N GLU A 66 -6.21 -0.24 15.89
CA GLU A 66 -5.46 0.42 16.96
C GLU A 66 -3.95 0.12 16.94
N CYS A 67 -3.53 -0.92 16.21
CA CYS A 67 -2.13 -1.34 16.08
C CYS A 67 -1.38 -0.55 15.00
N TRP A 68 -2.11 0.14 14.12
CA TRP A 68 -1.51 0.88 13.01
C TRP A 68 -0.88 2.19 13.45
N ALA A 69 0.44 2.22 13.44
CA ALA A 69 1.24 3.36 13.91
C ALA A 69 1.72 4.29 12.79
N CYS A 70 1.07 4.34 11.62
CA CYS A 70 1.47 5.28 10.57
C CYS A 70 0.83 6.67 10.77
N TYR A 71 1.59 7.73 10.50
CA TYR A 71 1.12 9.11 10.60
C TYR A 71 0.24 9.56 9.43
N HIS A 72 0.46 8.99 8.25
CA HIS A 72 -0.05 9.54 6.99
C HIS A 72 -1.24 8.74 6.44
N SER A 73 -1.52 7.59 7.04
CA SER A 73 -2.59 6.69 6.62
C SER A 73 -3.36 6.17 7.83
N THR A 74 -4.61 5.78 7.60
CA THR A 74 -5.43 5.10 8.60
C THR A 74 -5.72 3.70 8.11
N LEU A 75 -5.45 2.70 8.96
CA LEU A 75 -5.87 1.33 8.74
C LEU A 75 -7.22 1.09 9.40
N TYR A 76 -8.12 0.46 8.67
CA TYR A 76 -9.36 -0.09 9.20
C TYR A 76 -9.30 -1.62 9.15
N SER A 77 -10.00 -2.27 10.08
CA SER A 77 -10.16 -3.71 10.15
C SER A 77 -11.63 -4.08 9.98
N PHE A 78 -11.90 -5.10 9.17
CA PHE A 78 -13.24 -5.66 8.97
C PHE A 78 -13.18 -7.19 8.92
N ALA A 79 -14.31 -7.85 9.14
CA ALA A 79 -14.41 -9.31 9.08
C ALA A 79 -14.85 -9.77 7.69
N LEU A 80 -14.13 -10.73 7.12
CA LEU A 80 -14.45 -11.39 5.85
C LEU A 80 -14.38 -12.90 6.05
N HIS A 81 -15.53 -13.58 5.99
CA HIS A 81 -15.65 -15.03 6.20
C HIS A 81 -14.94 -15.53 7.49
N GLY A 82 -15.04 -14.76 8.58
CA GLY A 82 -14.41 -15.10 9.86
C GLY A 82 -12.92 -14.76 9.98
N ARG A 83 -12.30 -14.17 8.94
CA ARG A 83 -10.94 -13.62 8.99
C ARG A 83 -10.99 -12.10 9.18
N GLU A 84 -10.10 -11.55 10.00
CA GLU A 84 -9.89 -10.10 10.04
C GLU A 84 -9.02 -9.67 8.86
N VAL A 85 -9.44 -8.63 8.14
CA VAL A 85 -8.73 -8.06 7.00
C VAL A 85 -8.50 -6.58 7.25
N GLY A 86 -7.28 -6.12 6.96
CA GLY A 86 -6.94 -4.70 6.99
C GLY A 86 -7.30 -4.00 5.68
N ILE A 87 -7.73 -2.75 5.71
CA ILE A 87 -7.94 -1.91 4.53
C ILE A 87 -7.43 -0.49 4.78
N ILE A 88 -6.63 0.03 3.85
CA ILE A 88 -6.12 1.41 3.87
C ILE A 88 -6.62 2.15 2.63
N PRO A 89 -7.47 3.18 2.78
CA PRO A 89 -7.99 3.97 1.66
C PRO A 89 -7.01 5.05 1.17
N CYS A 90 -7.30 5.59 -0.02
CA CYS A 90 -6.65 6.78 -0.59
C CYS A 90 -5.15 6.63 -0.82
N ILE A 91 -4.70 5.42 -1.18
CA ILE A 91 -3.29 5.09 -1.44
C ILE A 91 -2.97 5.28 -2.93
N VAL A 92 -3.00 6.53 -3.39
CA VAL A 92 -2.74 6.89 -4.79
C VAL A 92 -1.25 7.24 -5.00
N GLY A 93 -0.66 6.66 -6.05
CA GLY A 93 0.72 6.92 -6.48
C GLY A 93 1.72 5.88 -5.97
N ALA A 94 2.64 5.47 -6.85
CA ALA A 94 3.55 4.35 -6.60
C ALA A 94 4.42 4.55 -5.36
N SER A 95 5.06 5.71 -5.19
CA SER A 95 5.96 5.95 -4.06
C SER A 95 5.25 5.91 -2.71
N TYR A 96 4.00 6.39 -2.66
CA TYR A 96 3.22 6.35 -1.44
C TYR A 96 2.70 4.93 -1.14
N ALA A 97 2.23 4.22 -2.17
CA ALA A 97 1.81 2.83 -2.05
C ALA A 97 2.93 1.92 -1.55
N VAL A 98 4.15 2.07 -2.09
CA VAL A 98 5.32 1.31 -1.64
C VAL A 98 5.67 1.62 -0.19
N LEU A 99 5.72 2.89 0.21
CA LEU A 99 5.97 3.28 1.60
C LEU A 99 4.97 2.62 2.57
N VAL A 100 3.68 2.69 2.26
CA VAL A 100 2.63 2.10 3.11
C VAL A 100 2.69 0.57 3.11
N ALA A 101 2.98 -0.05 1.97
CA ALA A 101 3.14 -1.50 1.85
C ALA A 101 4.30 -2.01 2.72
N GLU A 102 5.47 -1.38 2.65
CA GLU A 102 6.63 -1.74 3.48
C GLU A 102 6.32 -1.61 4.98
N GLN A 103 5.60 -0.54 5.37
CA GLN A 103 5.13 -0.36 6.74
C GLN A 103 4.14 -1.46 7.17
N LEU A 104 3.23 -1.89 6.29
CA LEU A 104 2.31 -3.00 6.55
C LEU A 104 3.07 -4.31 6.79
N PHE A 105 4.03 -4.64 5.92
CA PHE A 105 4.83 -5.87 6.06
C PHE A 105 5.62 -5.90 7.37
N VAL A 106 6.28 -4.79 7.72
CA VAL A 106 6.97 -4.66 9.02
C VAL A 106 6.02 -4.73 10.21
N SER A 107 4.75 -4.35 10.02
CA SER A 107 3.73 -4.39 11.08
C SER A 107 3.04 -5.75 11.22
N GLY A 108 3.43 -6.76 10.43
CA GLY A 108 2.91 -8.14 10.52
C GLY A 108 1.99 -8.58 9.39
N CYS A 109 1.70 -7.70 8.41
CA CYS A 109 1.02 -8.12 7.18
C CYS A 109 1.90 -9.12 6.42
N SER A 110 1.29 -10.17 5.88
CA SER A 110 1.96 -11.22 5.10
C SER A 110 1.46 -11.30 3.66
N PHE A 111 0.27 -10.77 3.40
CA PHE A 111 -0.36 -10.79 2.09
C PHE A 111 -1.08 -9.47 1.82
N LEU A 112 -0.65 -8.77 0.77
CA LEU A 112 -1.17 -7.47 0.39
C LEU A 112 -1.80 -7.52 -1.00
N ILE A 113 -3.05 -7.04 -1.10
CA ILE A 113 -3.76 -6.89 -2.38
C ILE A 113 -4.00 -5.39 -2.60
N SER A 114 -3.79 -4.90 -3.82
CA SER A 114 -4.30 -3.58 -4.22
C SER A 114 -5.56 -3.77 -5.07
N VAL A 115 -6.65 -3.11 -4.69
CA VAL A 115 -7.92 -3.13 -5.44
C VAL A 115 -8.23 -1.72 -5.86
N THR A 116 -8.23 -1.46 -7.17
CA THR A 116 -8.37 -0.11 -7.73
C THR A 116 -9.08 -0.14 -9.07
N SER A 117 -9.54 1.02 -9.53
CA SER A 117 -9.97 1.24 -10.90
C SER A 117 -8.80 1.42 -11.87
N ALA A 118 -9.04 1.16 -13.15
CA ALA A 118 -8.07 1.39 -14.21
C ALA A 118 -8.77 1.81 -15.50
N GLY A 119 -8.11 2.68 -16.27
CA GLY A 119 -8.53 3.02 -17.62
C GLY A 119 -8.17 1.90 -18.61
N ILE A 120 -9.05 1.63 -19.57
CA ILE A 120 -8.82 0.63 -20.61
C ILE A 120 -8.28 1.32 -21.86
N LEU A 121 -7.04 1.00 -22.26
CA LEU A 121 -6.45 1.48 -23.50
C LEU A 121 -6.85 0.62 -24.72
N HIS A 122 -6.89 -0.70 -24.52
CA HIS A 122 -7.29 -1.67 -25.54
C HIS A 122 -8.54 -2.42 -25.05
N PRO A 123 -9.72 -2.10 -25.57
CA PRO A 123 -10.95 -2.77 -25.17
C PRO A 123 -10.89 -4.28 -25.46
N PRO A 124 -11.23 -5.14 -24.48
CA PRO A 124 -11.38 -6.57 -24.72
C PRO A 124 -12.64 -6.84 -25.56
N ASP A 125 -12.65 -7.97 -26.27
CA ASP A 125 -13.78 -8.39 -27.13
C ASP A 125 -15.10 -8.57 -26.35
N GLU A 126 -15.00 -8.92 -25.07
CA GLU A 126 -16.13 -9.01 -24.15
C GLU A 126 -15.99 -8.01 -23.00
N SER A 127 -17.11 -7.45 -22.54
CA SER A 127 -17.13 -6.60 -21.35
C SER A 127 -16.64 -7.39 -20.12
N LYS A 128 -15.46 -7.02 -19.62
CA LYS A 128 -14.92 -7.52 -18.34
C LYS A 128 -15.11 -6.47 -17.26
N ARG A 129 -15.50 -6.91 -16.07
CA ARG A 129 -15.69 -6.05 -14.88
C ARG A 129 -14.43 -5.94 -14.01
N PHE A 130 -13.53 -6.90 -14.13
CA PHE A 130 -12.30 -6.99 -13.34
C PHE A 130 -11.14 -7.43 -14.22
N ALA A 131 -9.94 -6.95 -13.90
CA ALA A 131 -8.69 -7.38 -14.47
C ALA A 131 -7.75 -7.81 -13.36
N LEU A 132 -7.06 -8.94 -13.55
CA LEU A 132 -5.95 -9.35 -12.70
C LEU A 132 -4.66 -8.88 -13.37
N ILE A 133 -3.92 -8.01 -12.69
CA ILE A 133 -2.65 -7.51 -13.18
C ILE A 133 -1.58 -8.58 -12.92
N THR A 134 -1.05 -9.17 -13.99
CA THR A 134 0.07 -10.12 -13.94
C THR A 134 1.42 -9.45 -14.22
N GLU A 135 1.39 -8.32 -14.91
CA GLU A 135 2.55 -7.50 -15.25
C GLU A 135 2.15 -6.02 -15.31
N ALA A 136 3.09 -5.12 -15.01
CA ALA A 136 2.87 -3.68 -15.06
C ALA A 136 4.10 -2.97 -15.64
N THR A 137 3.85 -2.01 -16.53
CA THR A 137 4.88 -1.07 -16.99
C THR A 137 4.76 0.22 -16.18
N ARG A 138 5.89 0.85 -15.87
CA ARG A 138 5.95 2.13 -15.16
C ARG A 138 6.94 3.07 -15.84
N ASP A 139 6.65 4.36 -15.77
CA ASP A 139 7.48 5.47 -16.20
C ASP A 139 8.58 5.79 -15.17
N GLU A 140 8.22 5.95 -13.89
CA GLU A 140 9.14 6.20 -12.78
C GLU A 140 8.54 5.77 -11.42
N GLY A 141 9.38 5.36 -10.45
CA GLY A 141 8.92 4.94 -9.12
C GLY A 141 9.96 4.24 -8.26
N THR A 142 9.73 4.19 -6.95
CA THR A 142 10.60 3.59 -5.92
C THR A 142 10.43 2.08 -5.88
N SER A 143 11.17 1.34 -6.72
CA SER A 143 11.57 -0.05 -6.47
C SER A 143 12.82 -0.37 -7.25
#